data_AF-A0A7X8PSW6-F1
#
_entry.id   AF-A0A7X8PSW6-F1
#
_cell.length_a   1.000
_cell.length_b   1.000
_cell.length_c   1.000
_cell.angle_alpha   90.00
_cell.angle_beta   90.00
_cell.angle_gamma   90.00
#
_symmetry.space_group_name_H-M   'P 1'
#
loop_
_entity.id
_entity.type
_entity.pdbx_description
1 polymer ?
#
loop_
_entity_poly.entity_id
_entity_poly.type
_entity_poly.pdbx_seq_one_letter_code
_entity_poly.pdbx_strand_id
1 'polypeptide(L)'
;GIVDGVGDCFTYYAMSNLLLDRIGMQTLSVERASKPGETRHFWHLVNWGEGWYHFDACIHIPKLESFMLTTAQMDAFSARVGKDNYYYRFDRDNYPASETKIVNDISVVGPY
;
A
#
# COMPACT_ATOMS: atom_id res chain seq x y z
N GLY A 1 -0.35 -20.09 -8.82
CA GLY A 1 -0.14 -18.75 -9.39
C GLY A 1 -1.41 -18.26 -10.06
N ILE A 2 -1.35 -18.01 -11.38
CA ILE A 2 -2.53 -17.65 -12.21
C ILE A 2 -3.59 -18.77 -12.25
N VAL A 3 -3.16 -20.05 -12.25
CA VAL A 3 -4.06 -21.21 -12.36
C VAL A 3 -4.80 -21.49 -11.05
N ASP A 4 -4.13 -21.33 -9.90
CA ASP A 4 -4.70 -21.67 -8.58
C ASP A 4 -5.38 -20.49 -7.88
N GLY A 5 -5.39 -19.30 -8.48
CA GLY A 5 -5.88 -18.08 -7.84
C GLY A 5 -5.04 -17.62 -6.63
N VAL A 6 -3.85 -18.20 -6.45
CA VAL A 6 -2.93 -17.87 -5.36
C VAL A 6 -1.80 -17.02 -5.92
N GLY A 7 -1.81 -15.74 -5.57
CA GLY A 7 -0.70 -14.80 -5.76
C GLY A 7 -0.09 -14.45 -4.40
N ASP A 8 1.23 -14.33 -4.36
CA ASP A 8 1.91 -13.70 -3.22
C ASP A 8 1.94 -12.17 -3.38
N CYS A 9 2.42 -11.46 -2.35
CA CYS A 9 2.56 -10.00 -2.38
C CYS A 9 3.26 -9.51 -3.65
N PHE A 10 4.32 -10.21 -4.07
CA PHE A 10 5.07 -9.84 -5.26
C PHE A 10 4.24 -9.93 -6.54
N THR A 11 3.43 -10.97 -6.69
CA THR A 11 2.56 -11.15 -7.87
C THR A 11 1.52 -10.03 -7.98
N TYR A 12 0.84 -9.67 -6.88
CA TYR A 12 -0.13 -8.57 -6.87
C TYR A 12 0.55 -7.21 -7.13
N TYR A 13 1.70 -6.99 -6.52
CA TYR A 13 2.52 -5.79 -6.73
C TYR A 13 2.96 -5.65 -8.19
N ALA A 14 3.50 -6.71 -8.80
CA ALA A 14 4.02 -6.67 -10.17
C ALA A 14 2.91 -6.41 -11.20
N MET A 15 1.76 -7.08 -11.04
CA MET A 15 0.61 -6.89 -11.93
C MET A 15 0.02 -5.49 -11.81
N SER A 16 -0.11 -4.95 -10.60
CA SER A 16 -0.57 -3.58 -10.39
C SER A 16 0.41 -2.56 -10.97
N ASN A 17 1.73 -2.77 -10.82
CA ASN A 17 2.73 -1.89 -11.43
C ASN A 17 2.57 -1.79 -12.95
N LEU A 18 2.39 -2.94 -13.62
CA LEU A 18 2.19 -3.00 -15.07
C LEU A 18 0.92 -2.24 -15.51
N LEU A 19 -0.17 -2.36 -14.76
CA LEU A 19 -1.42 -1.68 -15.08
C LEU A 19 -1.31 -0.17 -14.88
N LEU A 20 -0.66 0.27 -13.79
CA LEU A 20 -0.43 1.69 -13.50
C LEU A 20 0.47 2.35 -14.54
N ASP A 21 1.55 1.68 -14.93
CA ASP A 21 2.45 2.13 -16.01
C ASP A 21 1.68 2.29 -17.33
N ARG A 22 0.83 1.31 -17.67
CA ARG A 22 0.05 1.32 -18.91
C ARG A 22 -0.97 2.45 -18.99
N ILE A 23 -1.47 2.96 -17.85
CA ILE A 23 -2.36 4.14 -17.81
C ILE A 23 -1.60 5.46 -17.68
N GLY A 24 -0.26 5.43 -17.65
CA GLY A 24 0.59 6.62 -17.51
C GLY A 24 0.64 7.20 -16.09
N MET A 25 0.31 6.40 -15.07
CA MET A 25 0.42 6.81 -13.67
C MET A 25 1.90 6.84 -13.26
N GLN A 26 2.34 7.89 -12.56
CA GLN A 26 3.67 7.85 -11.95
C GLN A 26 3.64 6.91 -10.74
N THR A 27 4.57 5.96 -10.69
CA THR A 27 4.65 4.97 -9.60
C THR A 27 6.05 4.89 -9.02
N LEU A 28 6.12 4.71 -7.70
CA LEU A 28 7.33 4.35 -6.98
C LEU A 28 7.06 3.06 -6.19
N SER A 29 8.01 2.12 -6.27
CA SER A 29 7.99 0.92 -5.43
C SER A 29 8.37 1.27 -4.01
N VAL A 30 7.51 0.95 -3.05
CA VAL A 30 7.82 1.06 -1.62
C VAL A 30 8.03 -0.33 -1.04
N GLU A 31 9.14 -0.53 -0.34
CA GLU A 31 9.46 -1.77 0.38
C GLU A 31 9.27 -1.59 1.89
N ARG A 32 8.65 -2.59 2.54
CA ARG A 32 8.51 -2.62 4.00
C ARG A 32 9.89 -2.72 4.63
N ALA A 33 10.18 -1.81 5.57
CA ALA A 33 11.38 -1.89 6.40
C ALA A 33 11.35 -3.21 7.20
N SER A 34 12.11 -4.21 6.78
CA SER A 34 12.01 -5.58 7.30
C SER A 34 12.83 -5.75 8.60
N LYS A 35 12.35 -6.58 9.53
CA LYS A 35 13.13 -7.06 10.69
C LYS A 35 13.67 -8.47 10.38
N PRO A 36 14.73 -8.94 11.07
CA PRO A 36 15.23 -10.30 10.88
C PRO A 36 14.11 -11.34 11.04
N GLY A 37 13.93 -12.20 10.03
CA GLY A 37 12.92 -13.25 10.01
C GLY A 37 11.55 -12.86 9.43
N GLU A 38 11.35 -11.62 9.01
CA GLU A 38 10.10 -11.20 8.36
C GLU A 38 10.12 -11.37 6.84
N THR A 39 8.93 -11.59 6.27
CA THR A 39 8.74 -11.58 4.82
C THR A 39 8.78 -10.17 4.26
N ARG A 40 9.33 -10.02 3.05
CA ARG A 40 9.28 -8.75 2.31
C ARG A 40 7.84 -8.44 1.90
N HIS A 41 7.52 -7.16 1.89
CA HIS A 41 6.23 -6.66 1.43
C HIS A 41 6.46 -5.41 0.60
N PHE A 42 5.74 -5.30 -0.52
CA PHE A 42 5.89 -4.24 -1.50
C PHE A 42 4.53 -3.63 -1.82
N TRP A 43 4.50 -2.31 -1.95
CA TRP A 43 3.33 -1.56 -2.40
C TRP A 43 3.80 -0.35 -3.23
N HIS A 44 2.86 0.46 -3.68
CA HIS A 44 3.12 1.59 -4.54
C HIS A 44 2.92 2.91 -3.81
N LEU A 45 3.72 3.90 -4.17
CA LEU A 45 3.33 5.29 -4.12
C LEU A 45 2.94 5.72 -5.53
N VAL A 46 1.73 6.25 -5.71
CA VAL A 46 1.15 6.60 -7.00
C VAL A 46 0.87 8.10 -7.07
N ASN A 47 1.06 8.70 -8.24
CA ASN A 47 0.79 10.10 -8.50
C ASN A 47 0.18 10.31 -9.89
N TRP A 48 -1.02 10.90 -9.91
CA TRP A 48 -1.81 11.26 -11.10
C TRP A 48 -1.60 12.72 -11.54
N GLY A 49 -0.71 13.46 -10.86
CA GLY A 49 -0.48 14.89 -11.06
C GLY A 49 -1.03 15.76 -9.93
N GLU A 50 -1.74 15.18 -8.97
CA GLU A 50 -2.30 15.86 -7.80
C GLU A 50 -1.51 15.59 -6.50
N GLY A 51 -0.42 14.83 -6.58
CA GLY A 51 0.43 14.49 -5.46
C GLY A 51 0.52 12.99 -5.21
N TRP A 52 1.32 12.63 -4.21
CA TRP A 52 1.67 11.23 -3.93
C TRP A 52 0.72 10.57 -2.93
N TYR A 53 0.27 9.38 -3.26
CA TYR A 53 -0.61 8.57 -2.41
C TYR A 53 -0.18 7.11 -2.38
N HIS A 54 -0.53 6.38 -1.33
CA HIS A 54 -0.26 4.96 -1.24
C HIS A 54 -1.31 4.13 -1.98
N PHE A 55 -0.83 3.09 -2.66
CA PHE A 55 -1.63 2.03 -3.23
C PHE A 55 -1.01 0.67 -2.93
N ASP A 56 -1.72 -0.18 -2.20
CA ASP A 56 -1.35 -1.57 -1.98
C ASP A 56 -2.39 -2.48 -2.63
N ALA A 57 -1.96 -3.28 -3.60
CA ALA A 57 -2.81 -4.21 -4.34
C ALA A 57 -3.03 -5.54 -3.59
N CYS A 58 -2.33 -5.78 -2.48
CA CYS A 58 -2.47 -7.02 -1.73
C CYS A 58 -3.82 -7.07 -0.98
N ILE A 59 -4.31 -8.29 -0.77
CA ILE A 59 -5.51 -8.52 0.04
C ILE A 59 -5.12 -8.35 1.52
N HIS A 60 -5.80 -7.45 2.22
CA HIS A 60 -5.56 -7.17 3.64
C HIS A 60 -6.54 -7.93 4.53
N ILE A 61 -6.04 -8.47 5.64
CA ILE A 61 -6.86 -8.99 6.75
C ILE A 61 -6.40 -8.28 8.03
N PRO A 62 -7.23 -7.40 8.63
CA PRO A 62 -8.60 -7.04 8.24
C PRO A 62 -8.66 -6.25 6.92
N LYS A 63 -9.82 -6.27 6.24
CA LYS A 63 -10.01 -5.67 4.92
C LYS A 63 -9.65 -4.18 4.94
N LEU A 64 -8.88 -3.76 3.94
CA LEU A 64 -8.51 -2.38 3.67
C LEU A 64 -8.60 -2.15 2.17
N GLU A 65 -9.33 -1.10 1.78
CA GLU A 65 -9.30 -0.59 0.41
C GLU A 65 -8.13 0.38 0.28
N SER A 66 -6.95 -0.18 0.06
CA SER A 66 -5.67 0.52 0.07
C SER A 66 -5.37 1.20 -1.25
N PHE A 67 -6.27 2.06 -1.76
CA PHE A 67 -6.04 2.86 -2.97
C PHE A 67 -6.10 4.35 -2.65
N MET A 68 -5.12 5.12 -3.13
CA MET A 68 -5.01 6.57 -2.93
C MET A 68 -5.08 7.01 -1.46
N LEU A 69 -4.35 6.32 -0.57
CA LEU A 69 -4.33 6.64 0.87
C LEU A 69 -3.18 7.58 1.24
N THR A 70 -3.42 8.47 2.20
CA THR A 70 -2.36 9.29 2.78
C THR A 70 -1.50 8.47 3.73
N THR A 71 -0.27 8.91 3.99
CA THR A 71 0.62 8.28 4.99
C THR A 71 -0.05 8.24 6.36
N ALA A 72 -0.77 9.30 6.74
CA ALA A 72 -1.51 9.36 8.01
C ALA A 72 -2.60 8.28 8.11
N GLN A 73 -3.30 7.98 7.00
CA GLN A 73 -4.29 6.90 6.96
C GLN A 73 -3.64 5.52 7.06
N MET A 74 -2.48 5.31 6.42
CA MET A 74 -1.71 4.07 6.50
C MET A 74 -1.17 3.83 7.91
N ASP A 75 -0.70 4.89 8.59
CA ASP A 75 -0.25 4.86 9.98
C ASP A 75 -1.41 4.53 10.92
N ALA A 76 -2.55 5.21 10.77
CA ALA A 76 -3.74 4.97 11.59
C ALA A 76 -4.25 3.53 11.43
N PHE A 77 -4.25 3.00 10.19
CA PHE A 77 -4.58 1.59 9.95
C PHE A 77 -3.57 0.67 10.63
N SER A 78 -2.27 0.90 10.45
CA SER A 78 -1.21 0.07 11.05
C SER A 78 -1.28 0.04 12.58
N ALA A 79 -1.58 1.17 13.21
CA ALA A 79 -1.76 1.29 14.65
C ALA A 79 -3.01 0.55 15.16
N ARG A 80 -4.07 0.49 14.34
CA ARG A 80 -5.31 -0.22 14.68
C ARG A 80 -5.15 -1.73 14.60
N VAL A 81 -4.44 -2.24 13.59
CA VAL A 81 -4.49 -3.67 13.22
C VAL A 81 -3.22 -4.46 13.54
N GLY A 82 -2.07 -3.78 13.65
CA GLY A 82 -0.78 -4.42 13.87
C GLY A 82 -0.27 -4.19 15.29
N LYS A 83 0.39 -5.20 15.87
CA LYS A 83 1.29 -4.94 17.00
C LYS A 83 2.44 -4.06 16.51
N ASP A 84 2.82 -3.04 17.29
CA ASP A 84 3.97 -2.16 17.02
C ASP A 84 3.98 -1.46 15.64
N ASN A 85 2.81 -1.08 15.10
CA ASN A 85 2.69 -0.45 13.76
C ASN A 85 3.33 -1.30 12.63
N TYR A 86 3.24 -2.63 12.76
CA TYR A 86 3.94 -3.56 11.88
C TYR A 86 3.62 -3.42 10.38
N TYR A 87 2.36 -3.06 10.04
CA TYR A 87 1.82 -3.23 8.68
C TYR A 87 2.51 -2.34 7.63
N TYR A 88 2.55 -1.02 7.84
CA TYR A 88 3.07 -0.05 6.87
C TYR A 88 4.24 0.77 7.42
N ARG A 89 5.36 0.11 7.63
CA ARG A 89 6.62 0.75 8.01
C ARG A 89 7.59 0.77 6.83
N PHE A 90 8.11 1.94 6.52
CA PHE A 90 9.07 2.16 5.44
C PHE A 90 9.96 3.34 5.79
N ASP A 91 11.12 3.40 5.15
CA ASP A 91 12.04 4.53 5.30
C ASP A 91 11.50 5.72 4.50
N ARG A 92 10.93 6.70 5.20
CA ARG A 92 10.24 7.85 4.59
C ARG A 92 11.19 8.78 3.86
N ASP A 93 12.45 8.82 4.26
CA ASP A 93 13.42 9.76 3.69
C ASP A 93 13.79 9.37 2.24
N ASN A 94 13.47 8.13 1.83
CA ASN A 94 13.69 7.65 0.46
C ASN A 94 12.55 7.99 -0.51
N TYR A 95 11.44 8.58 -0.03
CA TYR A 95 10.25 8.81 -0.84
C TYR A 95 9.72 10.24 -0.69
N PRO A 96 9.03 10.77 -1.71
CA PRO A 96 8.31 12.02 -1.54
C PRO A 96 7.21 11.88 -0.50
N ALA A 97 6.94 12.95 0.25
CA ALA A 97 5.87 12.99 1.22
C ALA A 97 4.52 12.74 0.51
N SER A 98 3.68 11.89 1.12
CA SER A 98 2.31 11.76 0.64
C SER A 98 1.53 13.05 0.90
N GLU A 99 0.45 13.24 0.14
CA GLU A 99 -0.51 14.29 0.42
C GLU A 99 -1.19 14.14 1.79
N THR A 100 -1.75 15.25 2.26
CA THR A 100 -2.55 15.31 3.51
C THR A 100 -4.05 15.30 3.24
N LYS A 101 -4.46 15.65 2.02
CA LYS A 101 -5.87 15.62 1.59
C LYS A 101 -6.33 14.19 1.45
N ILE A 102 -7.30 13.80 2.28
CA ILE A 102 -7.98 12.50 2.16
C ILE A 102 -8.88 12.53 0.92
N VAL A 103 -8.63 11.60 -0.01
CA VAL A 103 -9.45 11.42 -1.22
C VAL A 103 -10.33 10.17 -1.12
N ASN A 104 -9.89 9.15 -0.38
CA ASN A 104 -10.65 7.95 -0.08
C ASN A 104 -10.75 7.77 1.43
N ASP A 105 -11.98 7.73 1.96
CA ASP A 105 -12.22 7.54 3.38
C ASP A 105 -12.29 6.05 3.74
N ILE A 106 -11.43 5.63 4.66
CA ILE A 106 -11.31 4.25 5.14
C ILE A 106 -12.05 4.03 6.49
N SER A 107 -12.77 5.03 6.99
CA SER A 107 -13.56 4.95 8.22
C SER A 107 -14.82 4.07 8.09
N VAL A 108 -15.24 3.77 6.85
CA VAL A 108 -16.54 3.16 6.54
C VAL A 108 -16.49 1.64 6.33
N VAL A 109 -15.31 1.01 6.33
CA VAL A 109 -15.20 -0.45 6.24
C VAL A 109 -15.55 -1.08 7.60
N GLY A 110 -16.84 -1.32 7.80
CA GLY A 110 -17.41 -2.00 8.96
C GLY A 110 -16.99 -3.47 9.07
N PRO A 111 -17.19 -4.09 10.25
CA PRO A 111 -16.82 -5.48 10.49
C PRO A 111 -17.82 -6.39 9.77
N TYR A 112 -17.40 -7.02 8.68
CA TYR A 112 -18.07 -8.18 8.11
C TYR A 112 -17.04 -9.29 7.98
#